data_AF-A0A7Y0EQP6-F1
#
_entry.id   AF-A0A7Y0EQP6-F1
#
_cell.length_a   1.000
_cell.length_b   1.000
_cell.length_c   1.000
_cell.angle_alpha   90.00
_cell.angle_beta   90.00
_cell.angle_gamma   90.00
#
_symmetry.space_group_name_H-M   'P 1'
#
loop_
_entity.id
_entity.type
_entity.pdbx_description
1 polymer ?
#
loop_
_entity_poly.entity_id
_entity_poly.type
_entity_poly.pdbx_seq_one_letter_code
_entity_poly.pdbx_strand_id
1 'polypeptide(L)' 'MDRTPISERFPELADIDSKTDDQQLTAYRSVLNALQHELDDNRG' A
#
# COMPACT_ATOMS: atom_id res chain seq x y z
N MET A 1 -8.20 4.20 -19.22
CA MET A 1 -8.67 4.15 -17.83
C MET A 1 -7.54 4.66 -16.98
N ASP A 2 -7.68 5.88 -16.46
CA ASP A 2 -6.78 6.40 -15.44
C ASP A 2 -6.88 5.48 -14.22
N ARG A 3 -5.83 4.68 -14.00
CA ARG A 3 -5.70 3.97 -12.73
C ARG A 3 -5.33 5.02 -11.72
N THR A 4 -6.23 5.29 -10.78
CA THR A 4 -5.95 6.05 -9.56
C THR A 4 -4.59 5.60 -9.02
N PRO A 5 -3.60 6.51 -8.89
CA PRO A 5 -2.29 6.18 -8.35
C PRO A 5 -2.42 5.38 -7.07
N ILE A 6 -1.61 4.34 -6.90
CA ILE A 6 -1.68 3.50 -5.71
C ILE A 6 -1.38 4.31 -4.43
N SER A 7 -0.62 5.39 -4.56
CA SER A 7 -0.37 6.37 -3.50
C SER A 7 -1.59 7.19 -3.08
N GLU A 8 -2.62 7.34 -3.93
CA GLU A 8 -3.90 7.95 -3.52
C GLU A 8 -4.74 6.99 -2.67
N ARG A 9 -4.64 5.68 -2.93
CA ARG A 9 -5.29 4.65 -2.09
C ARG A 9 -4.51 4.36 -0.81
N PHE A 10 -3.19 4.47 -0.88
CA PHE A 10 -2.27 4.21 0.22
C PHE A 10 -1.33 5.40 0.41
N PRO A 11 -1.74 6.41 1.18
CA PRO A 11 -0.97 7.65 1.38
C PRO A 11 0.43 7.41 1.95
N GLU A 12 0.62 6.32 2.70
CA GLU A 12 1.93 5.90 3.21
C GLU A 12 2.98 5.62 2.13
N LEU A 13 2.56 5.46 0.86
CA LEU A 13 3.45 5.30 -0.29
C LEU A 13 3.80 6.62 -0.98
N ALA A 14 3.13 7.73 -0.67
CA ALA A 14 3.29 9.00 -1.41
C ALA A 14 4.71 9.60 -1.30
N ASP A 15 5.40 9.36 -0.19
CA ASP A 15 6.75 9.85 0.11
C ASP A 15 7.73 8.70 0.39
N ILE A 16 7.45 7.50 -0.12
CA ILE A 16 8.18 6.26 0.20
C ILE A 16 9.70 6.39 -0.01
N ASP A 17 10.13 7.07 -1.08
CA ASP A 17 11.53 7.26 -1.43
C ASP A 17 12.30 8.15 -0.42
N SER A 18 11.58 8.93 0.39
CA SER A 18 12.17 9.78 1.43
C SER A 18 12.28 9.10 2.80
N LYS A 19 11.66 7.92 2.96
CA LYS A 19 11.65 7.15 4.21
C LYS A 19 12.92 6.31 4.37
N THR A 20 13.28 5.98 5.61
CA THR A 20 14.35 5.00 5.87
C THR A 20 13.92 3.60 5.44
N ASP A 21 14.88 2.70 5.20
CA ASP A 21 14.61 1.31 4.80
C ASP A 21 13.59 0.60 5.72
N ASP A 22 13.69 0.79 7.04
CA ASP A 22 12.76 0.21 8.01
C ASP A 22 11.34 0.79 7.88
N GLN A 23 11.24 2.09 7.62
CA GLN A 23 9.97 2.78 7.41
C GLN A 23 9.34 2.39 6.07
N GLN A 24 10.16 2.21 5.02
CA GLN A 24 9.71 1.70 3.73
C GLN A 24 9.16 0.28 3.86
N LEU A 25 9.90 -0.61 4.53
CA LEU A 25 9.47 -1.98 4.76
C LEU A 25 8.15 -2.04 5.54
N THR A 26 7.98 -1.16 6.53
CA THR A 26 6.74 -1.07 7.32
C THR A 26 5.57 -0.61 6.44
N ALA A 27 5.76 0.43 5.63
CA ALA A 27 4.74 0.92 4.71
C ALA A 27 4.34 -0.16 3.69
N TYR A 28 5.30 -0.85 3.07
CA TYR A 28 5.00 -1.94 2.13
C TYR A 28 4.24 -3.08 2.80
N ARG A 29 4.61 -3.49 4.02
CA ARG A 29 3.90 -4.54 4.76
C ARG A 29 2.46 -4.15 5.07
N SER A 30 2.22 -2.90 5.48
CA SER A 30 0.88 -2.36 5.73
C SER A 30 0.00 -2.46 4.48
N VAL A 31 0.50 -1.95 3.35
CA VAL A 31 -0.22 -1.98 2.07
C VAL A 31 -0.50 -3.41 1.60
N LEU A 32 0.49 -4.30 1.67
CA LEU A 32 0.31 -5.70 1.27
C LEU A 32 -0.74 -6.40 2.12
N ASN A 33 -0.76 -6.17 3.43
CA ASN A 33 -1.79 -6.73 4.32
C ASN A 33 -3.19 -6.21 3.98
N ALA A 34 -3.34 -4.91 3.70
CA ALA A 34 -4.61 -4.32 3.32
C ALA A 34 -5.14 -4.89 1.99
N LEU A 35 -4.26 -5.05 1.00
CA LEU A 35 -4.61 -5.65 -0.29
C LEU A 35 -4.98 -7.13 -0.15
N GLN A 36 -4.25 -7.87 0.69
CA GLN A 36 -4.56 -9.27 0.96
C GLN A 36 -5.94 -9.40 1.61
N HIS A 37 -6.25 -8.54 2.58
CA HIS A 37 -7.58 -8.52 3.22
C HIS A 37 -8.70 -8.22 2.21
N GLU A 38 -8.52 -7.24 1.33
CA GLU A 38 -9.50 -6.93 0.26
C GLU A 38 -9.68 -8.10 -0.70
N LEU A 39 -8.61 -8.84 -1.02
CA LEU A 39 -8.69 -10.03 -1.87
C LEU A 39 -9.42 -11.18 -1.17
N ASP A 40 -9.23 -11.34 0.13
CA ASP A 40 -9.88 -12.38 0.92
C ASP A 40 -11.37 -12.06 1.12
N ASP A 41 -11.71 -10.80 1.37
CA ASP A 41 -13.11 -10.32 1.47
C ASP A 41 -13.88 -10.46 0.16
N ASN A 42 -13.22 -10.30 -0.99
CA ASN A 42 -13.84 -10.52 -2.31
C ASN A 42 -13.95 -12.00 -2.69
N ARG A 43 -13.28 -12.90 -1.97
CA ARG A 43 -13.33 -14.36 -2.20
C ARG A 43 -14.33 -15.07 -1.28
N GLY A 44 -14.75 -14.44 -0.19
CA GLY A 44 -15.81 -14.92 0.71
C GLY A 44 -17.21 -14.64 0.17
#